data_AF-A0AAJ4AHB7-F1
#
_entry.id   AF-A0AAJ4AHB7-F1
#
_cell.length_a   1.000
_cell.length_b   1.000
_cell.length_c   1.000
_cell.angle_alpha   90.00
_cell.angle_beta   90.00
_cell.angle_gamma   90.00
#
_symmetry.space_group_name_H-M   'P 1'
#
loop_
_entity.id
_entity.type
_entity.pdbx_description
1 polymer ?
#
loop_
_entity_poly.entity_id
_entity_poly.type
_entity_poly.pdbx_seq_one_letter_code
_entity_poly.pdbx_strand_id
1 'polypeptide(L)' 'MYLAQFFKTAGEPAILKRSLKVSLIVGTILMFINHGDKLLSNNIDATLVIKILMTYCVPFCVSTQASVSATLQSRNKAA' A
#
# COMPACT_ATOMS: atom_id res chain seq x y z
N MET A 1 -11.82 19.53 8.23
CA MET A 1 -11.72 19.87 6.80
C MET A 1 -10.66 19.03 6.07
N TYR A 2 -9.44 18.89 6.62
CA TYR A 2 -8.37 18.09 5.99
C TYR A 2 -8.62 16.57 5.92
N LEU A 3 -9.10 15.92 7.01
CA LEU A 3 -9.35 14.46 7.01
C LEU A 3 -10.41 14.02 5.99
N ALA A 4 -11.51 14.76 5.90
CA ALA A 4 -12.57 14.44 4.95
C ALA A 4 -12.07 14.53 3.49
N GLN A 5 -11.24 15.53 3.18
CA GLN A 5 -10.59 15.63 1.87
C GLN A 5 -9.58 14.51 1.62
N PHE A 6 -8.84 14.10 2.66
CA PHE A 6 -7.92 12.98 2.57
C PHE A 6 -8.66 11.69 2.20
N PHE A 7 -9.69 11.30 2.95
CA PHE A 7 -10.44 10.07 2.67
C PHE A 7 -11.17 10.12 1.32
N LYS A 8 -11.75 11.27 0.97
CA LYS A 8 -12.38 11.47 -0.34
C LYS A 8 -11.37 11.28 -1.49
N THR A 9 -10.18 11.85 -1.36
CA THR A 9 -9.12 11.76 -2.37
C THR A 9 -8.50 10.36 -2.38
N ALA A 10 -8.28 9.74 -1.22
CA ALA A 10 -7.75 8.39 -1.09
C ALA A 10 -8.65 7.35 -1.78
N GLY A 11 -9.96 7.56 -1.75
CA GLY A 11 -10.94 6.72 -2.45
C GLY A 11 -11.00 6.92 -3.97
N GLU A 12 -10.26 7.87 -4.55
CA GLU A 12 -10.28 8.10 -5.99
C GLU A 12 -9.73 6.87 -6.74
N PRO A 13 -10.42 6.35 -7.77
CA PRO A 13 -10.01 5.13 -8.47
C PRO A 13 -8.59 5.18 -9.03
N ALA A 14 -8.12 6.35 -9.44
CA ALA A 14 -6.75 6.55 -9.92
C ALA A 14 -5.70 6.30 -8.82
N ILE A 15 -5.98 6.79 -7.60
CA ILE A 15 -5.10 6.61 -6.44
C ILE A 15 -5.14 5.15 -5.99
N LEU A 16 -6.33 4.56 -5.86
CA LEU A 16 -6.47 3.15 -5.48
C LEU A 16 -5.75 2.21 -6.44
N LYS A 17 -5.92 2.39 -7.77
CA LYS A 17 -5.24 1.58 -8.79
C LYS A 17 -3.72 1.71 -8.72
N ARG A 18 -3.21 2.93 -8.55
CA ARG A 18 -1.77 3.20 -8.42
C ARG A 18 -1.21 2.54 -7.17
N SER A 19 -1.84 2.76 -6.02
CA SER A 19 -1.41 2.21 -4.73
C SER A 19 -1.48 0.69 -4.69
N LEU A 20 -2.52 0.09 -5.28
CA LEU A 20 -2.62 -1.35 -5.40
C LEU A 20 -1.49 -1.92 -6.27
N LYS A 21 -1.18 -1.28 -7.41
CA LYS A 21 -0.07 -1.70 -8.27
C LYS A 21 1.28 -1.66 -7.54
N VAL A 22 1.55 -0.58 -6.81
CA VAL A 22 2.78 -0.43 -6.01
C VAL A 22 2.82 -1.50 -4.91
N SER A 23 1.72 -1.67 -4.17
CA SER A 23 1.59 -2.69 -3.12
C SER A 23 1.85 -4.10 -3.64
N LEU A 24 1.30 -4.46 -4.80
CA LEU A 24 1.51 -5.78 -5.39
C LEU A 24 2.97 -6.01 -5.79
N ILE A 25 3.61 -5.04 -6.44
CA ILE A 25 5.01 -5.18 -6.90
C ILE A 25 5.95 -5.22 -5.70
N VAL A 26 5.91 -4.17 -4.87
CA VAL A 26 6.84 -4.03 -3.73
C VAL A 26 6.54 -5.07 -2.66
N GLY A 27 5.27 -5.34 -2.38
CA GLY A 27 4.84 -6.35 -1.41
C GLY A 27 5.24 -7.76 -1.83
N THR A 28 5.17 -8.11 -3.12
CA THR A 28 5.64 -9.43 -3.59
C THR A 28 7.14 -9.58 -3.42
N ILE A 29 7.91 -8.56 -3.77
CA ILE A 29 9.37 -8.55 -3.56
C ILE A 29 9.69 -8.72 -2.07
N LEU A 30 9.09 -7.89 -1.21
CA LEU A 30 9.31 -7.96 0.23
C LEU A 30 8.86 -9.29 0.84
N MET A 31 7.77 -9.88 0.35
CA MET A 31 7.27 -11.17 0.84
C MET A 31 8.30 -12.27 0.58
N PHE A 32 8.86 -12.33 -0.62
CA PHE A 32 9.90 -13.32 -0.94
C PHE A 32 11.17 -13.11 -0.11
N ILE A 33 11.62 -11.87 0.08
CA ILE A 33 12.85 -11.59 0.84
C ILE A 33 12.66 -11.91 2.34
N ASN A 34 11.48 -11.63 2.91
CA ASN A 34 11.24 -11.79 4.35
C ASN A 34 10.69 -13.16 4.75
N HIS A 35 9.98 -13.84 3.85
CA HIS A 35 9.20 -15.03 4.16
C HIS A 35 9.42 -16.18 3.17
N GLY A 36 10.26 -16.00 2.15
CA GLY A 36 10.54 -17.03 1.14
C GLY A 36 10.99 -18.36 1.73
N ASP A 37 11.90 -18.35 2.71
CA ASP A 37 12.41 -19.57 3.35
C ASP A 37 11.30 -20.37 4.04
N LYS A 38 10.37 -19.67 4.70
CA LYS A 38 9.23 -20.30 5.39
C LYS A 38 8.19 -20.83 4.41
N LEU A 39 8.03 -20.15 3.28
CA LEU A 39 7.18 -20.60 2.19
C LEU A 39 7.73 -21.89 1.56
N LEU A 40 9.04 -21.95 1.32
CA LEU A 40 9.72 -23.11 0.73
C LEU A 40 9.80 -24.32 1.67
N SER A 41 9.91 -24.08 2.98
CA SER A 41 9.93 -25.14 4.01
C SER A 41 8.53 -25.62 4.43
N ASN A 42 7.45 -25.14 3.78
CA ASN A 42 6.05 -25.43 4.13
C ASN A 42 5.69 -25.12 5.60
N ASN A 43 6.42 -24.22 6.25
CA ASN A 43 6.18 -23.84 7.64
C ASN A 43 5.21 -22.65 7.72
N ILE A 44 3.96 -22.90 7.31
CA ILE A 44 2.92 -21.87 7.30
C ILE A 44 2.12 -21.93 8.60
N ASP A 45 2.18 -20.84 9.37
CA ASP A 45 1.39 -20.61 10.58
C ASP A 45 0.61 -19.29 10.44
N ALA A 46 -0.44 -19.10 11.26
CA ALA A 46 -1.27 -17.89 11.28
C ALA A 46 -0.43 -16.61 11.45
N THR A 47 0.65 -16.66 12.24
CA THR A 47 1.57 -15.54 12.41
C THR A 47 2.26 -15.15 11.10
N LEU A 48 2.63 -16.14 10.27
CA LEU A 48 3.26 -15.90 8.97
C LEU A 48 2.27 -15.24 8.00
N VAL A 49 1.02 -15.69 7.99
CA VAL A 49 -0.04 -15.12 7.14
C VAL A 49 -0.26 -13.64 7.46
N ILE A 50 -0.34 -13.28 8.75
CA ILE A 50 -0.47 -11.88 9.17
C ILE A 50 0.72 -11.04 8.70
N LYS A 51 1.95 -11.56 8.82
CA LYS A 51 3.16 -10.86 8.35
C LYS A 51 3.16 -10.67 6.84
N ILE A 52 2.74 -11.68 6.08
CA ILE A 52 2.57 -11.57 4.62
C ILE A 52 1.54 -10.49 4.30
N LEU A 53 0.36 -10.48 4.95
CA LEU A 53 -0.65 -9.44 4.73
C LEU A 53 -0.12 -8.03 5.01
N MET A 54 0.63 -7.85 6.10
CA MET A 54 1.27 -6.57 6.43
C MET A 54 2.29 -6.13 5.37
N THR A 55 2.96 -7.09 4.74
CA THR A 55 3.94 -6.84 3.68
C THR A 55 3.30 -6.20 2.44
N TYR A 56 2.02 -6.44 2.20
CA TYR A 56 1.23 -5.75 1.16
C TYR A 56 0.52 -4.50 1.68
N CYS A 57 0.03 -4.53 2.93
CA CYS A 57 -0.71 -3.42 3.54
C CYS A 57 0.15 -2.14 3.67
N VAL A 58 1.38 -2.28 4.18
CA VAL A 58 2.28 -1.15 4.38
C VAL A 58 2.58 -0.38 3.08
N PRO A 59 3.04 -1.00 1.98
CA PRO A 59 3.29 -0.26 0.73
C PRO A 59 2.01 0.31 0.10
N PHE A 60 0.84 -0.30 0.32
CA PHE A 60 -0.44 0.27 -0.09
C PHE A 60 -0.73 1.59 0.65
N CYS A 61 -0.58 1.60 1.98
CA CYS A 61 -0.82 2.76 2.82
C CYS A 61 0.15 3.91 2.48
N VAL A 62 1.44 3.62 2.37
CA VAL A 62 2.46 4.63 2.05
C VAL A 62 2.25 5.20 0.65
N SER A 63 1.96 4.35 -0.35
CA SER A 63 1.66 4.82 -1.71
C SER A 63 0.39 5.68 -1.78
N THR A 64 -0.63 5.33 -0.98
CA THR A 64 -1.88 6.10 -0.91
C THR A 64 -1.65 7.46 -0.28
N GLN A 65 -0.94 7.51 0.85
CA GLN A 65 -0.58 8.76 1.53
C GLN A 65 0.18 9.69 0.58
N ALA A 66 1.22 9.19 -0.08
CA ALA A 66 2.02 9.97 -1.03
C ALA A 66 1.18 10.48 -2.21
N SER A 67 0.31 9.64 -2.76
CA SER A 67 -0.56 10.00 -3.90
C SER A 67 -1.59 11.05 -3.52
N VAL A 68 -2.22 10.93 -2.34
CA VAL A 68 -3.17 11.93 -1.84
C VAL A 68 -2.48 13.27 -1.60
N SER A 69 -1.32 13.28 -0.96
CA SER A 69 -0.55 14.50 -0.73
C SER A 69 -0.18 15.20 -2.04
N ALA A 70 0.29 14.44 -3.04
CA ALA A 70 0.63 14.99 -4.35
C ALA A 70 -0.59 15.59 -5.07
N THR A 71 -1.74 14.90 -5.03
CA THR A 71 -2.99 15.36 -5.66
C THR A 71 -3.56 16.61 -4.97
N LEU A 72 -3.51 16.67 -3.63
CA LEU A 72 -3.96 17.86 -2.90
C LEU A 72 -3.04 19.05 -3.14
N GLN A 73 -1.73 18.82 -3.19
CA GLN A 73 -0.75 19.88 -3.49
C GLN A 73 -0.90 20.41 -4.91
N SER A 74 -1.18 19.55 -5.91
CA SER A 74 -1.40 20.01 -7.29
C SER A 74 -2.69 20.82 -7.45
N ARG A 75 -3.76 20.45 -6.73
CA ARG A 75 -5.02 21.22 -6.71
C ARG A 75 -4.85 22.60 -6.09
N ASN A 76 -4.11 22.72 -4.98
CA ASN A 76 -3.85 24.01 -4.33
C ASN A 76 -3.01 24.97 -5.18
N LYS A 77 -2.19 24.47 -6.11
CA LYS A 77 -1.41 25.31 -7.05
C LYS A 77 -2.23 25.83 -8.23
N ALA A 78 -3.39 25.23 -8.50
CA ALA A 78 -4.28 25.58 -9.61
C ALA A 78 -5.45 26.47 -9.19
N ALA A 79 -5.57 26.76 -7.88
CA ALA A 79 -6.54 27.69 -7.29
C ALA A 79 -5.84 29.01 -6.94
#